data_AF-A0AA86RXQ5-F1
#
_entry.id   AF-A0AA86RXQ5-F1
#
_cell.length_a   1.000
_cell.length_b   1.000
_cell.length_c   1.000
_cell.angle_alpha   90.00
_cell.angle_beta   90.00
_cell.angle_gamma   90.00
#
_symmetry.space_group_name_H-M   'P 1'
#
loop_
_entity.id
_entity.type
_entity.pdbx_description
1 polymer ?
#
loop_
_entity_poly.entity_id
_entity_poly.type
_entity_poly.pdbx_seq_one_letter_code
_entity_poly.pdbx_strand_id
1 'polypeptide(L)'
;MKEREERASGLSNDELLRETEALLAVFEGIGGIPDTTTLEGNRLVIEISTSVEEDVVVALGEVFVRVNEFRERLGCLSFGEVVELVHVLNRLEKCREMVVAVVAEKERLSWDLVRELKEKGEKMVFIREEGKTMSAHRATNSDRFAFPTFMINSLDLVRFPSTTRFVL
;
A
#
# COMPACT_ATOMS: atom_id res chain seq x y z
N MET A 1 18.57 8.13 -27.30
CA MET A 1 18.15 7.38 -26.09
C MET A 1 16.69 7.01 -26.30
N LYS A 2 16.35 5.71 -26.29
CA LYS A 2 15.03 5.20 -26.68
C LYS A 2 14.02 5.56 -25.58
N GLU A 3 12.93 6.25 -25.93
CA GLU A 3 11.78 6.42 -25.03
C GLU A 3 11.30 5.01 -24.64
N ARG A 4 11.58 4.62 -23.40
CA ARG A 4 11.08 3.37 -22.83
C ARG A 4 9.61 3.64 -22.57
N GLU A 5 8.76 3.23 -23.52
CA GLU A 5 7.31 3.35 -23.46
C GLU A 5 6.82 2.89 -22.07
N GLU A 6 6.25 3.81 -21.30
CA GLU A 6 5.70 3.52 -19.97
C GLU A 6 4.48 2.62 -20.11
N ARG A 7 4.73 1.32 -20.23
CA ARG A 7 3.68 0.31 -20.09
C ARG A 7 3.54 0.02 -18.60
N ALA A 8 2.32 0.18 -18.09
CA ALA A 8 1.97 -0.34 -16.78
C ALA A 8 2.41 -1.81 -16.71
N SER A 9 3.11 -2.18 -15.64
CA SER A 9 3.58 -3.55 -15.46
C SER A 9 2.37 -4.51 -15.43
N GLY A 10 2.55 -5.75 -15.88
CA GLY A 10 1.51 -6.78 -15.77
C GLY A 10 1.27 -7.26 -14.33
N LEU A 11 1.87 -6.59 -13.33
CA LEU A 11 1.87 -6.98 -11.93
C LEU A 11 0.53 -6.63 -11.27
N SER A 12 0.14 -7.45 -10.29
CA SER A 12 -0.87 -7.07 -9.31
C SER A 12 -0.36 -5.95 -8.38
N ASN A 13 -1.27 -5.29 -7.66
CA ASN A 13 -0.90 -4.22 -6.73
C ASN A 13 0.04 -4.71 -5.61
N ASP A 14 -0.21 -5.91 -5.07
CA ASP A 14 0.64 -6.55 -4.06
C ASP A 14 2.04 -6.84 -4.63
N GLU A 15 2.13 -7.42 -5.83
CA GLU A 15 3.41 -7.65 -6.49
C GLU A 15 4.18 -6.36 -6.75
N LEU A 16 3.49 -5.31 -7.18
CA LEU A 16 4.07 -3.98 -7.41
C LEU A 16 4.63 -3.38 -6.12
N LEU A 17 3.92 -3.54 -5.00
CA LEU A 17 4.38 -3.09 -3.67
C LEU A 17 5.63 -3.84 -3.24
N ARG A 18 5.60 -5.17 -3.29
CA ARG A 18 6.75 -6.01 -2.93
C ARG A 18 7.98 -5.73 -3.80
N GLU A 19 7.79 -5.51 -5.10
CA GLU A 19 8.90 -5.18 -6.00
C GLU A 19 9.49 -3.81 -5.66
N THR A 20 8.64 -2.83 -5.38
CA THR A 20 9.09 -1.49 -4.97
C THR A 20 9.85 -1.54 -3.64
N GLU A 21 9.37 -2.34 -2.68
CA GLU A 21 10.05 -2.56 -1.42
C GLU A 21 11.40 -3.25 -1.60
N ALA A 22 11.49 -4.26 -2.47
CA ALA A 22 12.74 -4.95 -2.77
C ALA A 22 13.78 -4.01 -3.40
N LEU A 23 13.35 -3.16 -4.34
CA LEU A 23 14.22 -2.14 -4.94
C LEU A 23 14.70 -1.11 -3.90
N LEU A 24 13.81 -0.68 -3.02
CA LEU A 24 14.14 0.23 -1.93
C LEU A 24 15.13 -0.40 -0.94
N ALA A 25 15.02 -1.70 -0.64
CA ALA A 25 15.95 -2.40 0.24
C ALA A 25 17.38 -2.45 -0.35
N VAL A 26 17.51 -2.64 -1.67
CA VAL A 26 18.80 -2.54 -2.36
C VAL A 26 19.36 -1.13 -2.20
N PHE A 27 18.51 -0.12 -2.41
CA PHE A 27 18.88 1.28 -2.29
C PHE A 27 19.37 1.66 -0.87
N GLU A 28 18.63 1.25 0.16
CA GLU A 28 18.99 1.45 1.57
C GLU A 28 20.31 0.73 1.92
N GLY A 29 20.53 -0.47 1.37
CA GLY A 29 21.78 -1.22 1.56
C GLY A 29 23.00 -0.49 1.00
N ILE A 30 22.85 0.15 -0.16
CA ILE A 30 23.93 0.93 -0.78
C ILE A 30 24.23 2.21 0.02
N GLY A 31 23.19 2.88 0.54
CA GLY A 31 23.35 4.06 1.40
C GLY A 31 24.09 3.81 2.71
N GLY A 32 24.20 2.56 3.14
CA GLY A 32 24.98 2.15 4.32
C GLY A 32 26.48 2.04 4.09
N ILE A 33 26.98 2.22 2.85
CA ILE A 33 28.40 2.12 2.55
C ILE A 33 29.12 3.33 3.15
N PRO A 34 30.15 3.13 4.01
CA PRO A 34 30.88 4.22 4.62
C PRO A 34 31.61 5.04 3.55
N ASP A 35 31.71 6.35 3.79
CA ASP A 35 32.34 7.28 2.87
C ASP A 35 33.78 6.87 2.52
N THR A 36 33.98 6.40 1.28
CA THR A 36 35.27 5.93 0.78
C THR A 36 36.14 7.07 0.26
N THR A 37 35.71 8.34 0.35
CA THR A 37 36.50 9.50 -0.09
C THR A 37 37.84 9.63 0.64
N THR A 38 37.96 9.05 1.85
CA THR A 38 39.20 9.03 2.63
C THR A 38 40.16 7.88 2.29
N LEU A 39 39.72 6.90 1.47
CA LEU A 39 40.52 5.75 1.00
C LEU A 39 41.28 6.07 -0.30
N GLU A 40 41.79 7.29 -0.38
CA GLU A 40 42.48 7.84 -1.55
C GLU A 40 43.66 6.94 -1.93
N GLY A 41 43.55 6.25 -3.09
CA GLY A 41 44.62 5.44 -3.67
C GLY A 41 44.36 3.94 -3.78
N ASN A 42 43.30 3.38 -3.20
CA ASN A 42 42.92 1.99 -3.48
C ASN A 42 42.06 1.91 -4.75
N ARG A 43 42.70 1.62 -5.88
CA ARG A 43 42.04 1.53 -7.19
C ARG A 43 40.86 0.53 -7.20
N LEU A 44 40.95 -0.58 -6.47
CA LEU A 44 39.85 -1.55 -6.40
C LEU A 44 38.63 -0.97 -5.68
N VAL A 45 38.86 -0.23 -4.59
CA VAL A 45 37.76 0.44 -3.86
C VAL A 45 37.09 1.48 -4.74
N ILE A 46 37.88 2.27 -5.48
CA ILE A 46 37.35 3.26 -6.42
C ILE A 46 36.48 2.60 -7.50
N GLU A 47 36.98 1.54 -8.15
CA GLU A 47 36.23 0.83 -9.19
C GLU A 47 34.93 0.20 -8.67
N ILE A 48 34.94 -0.35 -7.45
CA ILE A 48 33.74 -0.88 -6.79
C ILE A 48 32.76 0.25 -6.48
N SER A 49 33.22 1.35 -5.89
CA SER A 49 32.37 2.51 -5.56
C SER A 49 31.70 3.08 -6.81
N THR A 50 32.45 3.28 -7.89
CA THR A 50 31.89 3.74 -9.17
C THR A 50 30.86 2.76 -9.73
N SER A 51 31.12 1.45 -9.66
CA SER A 51 30.15 0.44 -10.12
C SER A 51 28.85 0.48 -9.30
N VAL A 52 28.96 0.69 -7.99
CA VAL A 52 27.80 0.83 -7.09
C VAL A 52 27.01 2.10 -7.40
N GLU A 53 27.68 3.22 -7.68
CA GLU A 53 27.00 4.47 -8.09
C GLU A 53 26.18 4.28 -9.38
N GLU A 54 26.67 3.51 -10.34
CA GLU A 54 25.91 3.19 -11.55
C GLU A 54 24.67 2.35 -11.24
N ASP A 55 24.79 1.35 -10.37
CA ASP A 55 23.68 0.51 -9.92
C ASP A 55 22.61 1.34 -9.17
N VAL A 56 23.02 2.33 -8.37
CA VAL A 56 22.13 3.29 -7.68
C VAL A 56 21.25 4.04 -8.68
N VAL A 57 21.85 4.60 -9.73
CA VAL A 57 21.12 5.38 -10.74
C VAL A 57 20.10 4.49 -11.46
N VAL A 58 20.47 3.26 -11.79
CA VAL A 58 19.56 2.31 -12.45
C VAL A 58 18.42 1.91 -11.51
N ALA A 59 18.73 1.56 -10.26
CA ALA A 59 17.73 1.18 -9.26
C ALA A 59 16.73 2.30 -8.98
N LEU A 60 17.20 3.55 -8.85
CA LEU A 60 16.33 4.74 -8.69
C LEU A 60 15.41 4.93 -9.89
N GLY A 61 15.93 4.76 -11.10
CA GLY A 61 15.12 4.83 -12.32
C GLY A 61 13.97 3.82 -12.29
N GLU A 62 14.24 2.57 -11.90
CA GLU A 62 13.20 1.54 -11.79
C GLU A 62 12.21 1.85 -10.65
N VAL A 63 12.66 2.35 -9.50
CA VAL A 63 11.78 2.82 -8.42
C VAL A 63 10.83 3.91 -8.93
N PHE A 64 11.33 4.91 -9.66
CA PHE A 64 10.47 5.97 -10.19
C PHE A 64 9.46 5.47 -11.23
N VAL A 65 9.81 4.45 -12.01
CA VAL A 65 8.83 3.78 -12.88
C VAL A 65 7.70 3.17 -12.05
N ARG A 66 8.02 2.46 -10.94
CA ARG A 66 6.99 1.89 -10.05
C ARG A 66 6.15 2.98 -9.37
N VAL A 67 6.77 4.09 -8.93
CA VAL A 67 6.07 5.24 -8.35
C VAL A 67 5.09 5.86 -9.35
N ASN A 68 5.50 6.02 -10.61
CA ASN A 68 4.62 6.57 -11.64
C ASN A 68 3.45 5.60 -11.93
N GLU A 69 3.70 4.30 -11.90
CA GLU A 69 2.64 3.30 -12.02
C GLU A 69 1.63 3.36 -10.86
N PHE A 70 2.10 3.56 -9.63
CA PHE A 70 1.20 3.77 -8.48
C PHE A 70 0.38 5.06 -8.59
N ARG A 71 0.92 6.11 -9.21
CA ARG A 71 0.13 7.34 -9.48
C ARG A 71 -1.09 7.05 -10.34
N GLU A 72 -0.92 6.24 -11.39
CA GLU A 72 -2.03 5.86 -12.27
C GLU A 72 -3.01 4.90 -11.59
N ARG A 73 -2.50 4.03 -10.69
CA ARG A 73 -3.30 2.99 -10.00
C ARG A 73 -3.87 3.40 -8.65
N LEU A 74 -3.56 4.59 -8.14
CA LEU A 74 -3.85 4.98 -6.74
C LEU A 74 -5.33 4.77 -6.35
N GLY A 75 -6.26 5.08 -7.26
CA GLY A 75 -7.70 4.91 -7.03
C GLY A 75 -8.17 3.46 -6.91
N CYS A 76 -7.38 2.51 -7.43
CA CYS A 76 -7.68 1.07 -7.42
C CYS A 76 -7.08 0.34 -6.21
N LEU A 77 -6.30 1.01 -5.37
CA LEU A 77 -5.70 0.41 -4.18
C LEU A 77 -6.73 0.24 -3.05
N SER A 78 -6.68 -0.93 -2.41
CA SER A 78 -7.34 -1.21 -1.14
C SER A 78 -6.77 -0.33 -0.03
N PHE A 79 -7.48 -0.22 1.10
CA PHE A 79 -6.99 0.60 2.22
C PHE A 79 -5.63 0.12 2.76
N GLY A 80 -5.43 -1.20 2.87
CA GLY A 80 -4.16 -1.77 3.33
C GLY A 80 -3.01 -1.43 2.37
N GLU A 81 -3.23 -1.60 1.07
CA GLU A 81 -2.24 -1.28 0.03
C GLU A 81 -1.88 0.22 0.02
N VAL A 82 -2.84 1.13 0.27
CA VAL A 82 -2.53 2.57 0.37
C VAL A 82 -1.67 2.86 1.60
N VAL A 83 -1.95 2.24 2.75
CA VAL A 83 -1.14 2.41 3.96
C VAL A 83 0.29 1.93 3.73
N GLU A 84 0.44 0.77 3.08
CA GLU A 84 1.75 0.21 2.74
C GLU A 84 2.50 1.07 1.73
N LEU A 85 1.82 1.56 0.69
CA LEU A 85 2.40 2.51 -0.26
C LEU A 85 2.92 3.77 0.44
N VAL A 86 2.13 4.38 1.33
CA VAL A 86 2.55 5.56 2.11
C VAL A 86 3.78 5.24 2.97
N HIS A 87 3.84 4.03 3.55
CA HIS A 87 5.00 3.58 4.31
C HIS A 87 6.27 3.49 3.44
N VAL A 88 6.16 2.85 2.27
CA VAL A 88 7.27 2.72 1.30
C VAL A 88 7.74 4.09 0.81
N LEU A 89 6.83 5.00 0.46
CA LEU A 89 7.17 6.35 0.00
C LEU A 89 7.85 7.17 1.10
N ASN A 90 7.44 7.01 2.37
CA ASN A 90 8.11 7.64 3.50
C ASN A 90 9.56 7.17 3.68
N ARG A 91 9.84 5.89 3.48
CA ARG A 91 11.21 5.36 3.51
C ARG A 91 12.03 5.88 2.33
N LEU A 92 11.44 5.90 1.14
CA LEU A 92 12.09 6.44 -0.06
C LEU A 92 12.45 7.93 0.08
N GLU A 93 11.59 8.76 0.68
CA GLU A 93 11.93 10.17 0.93
C GLU A 93 13.12 10.34 1.89
N LYS A 94 13.26 9.48 2.91
CA LYS A 94 14.43 9.53 3.82
C LYS A 94 15.73 9.19 3.10
N CYS A 95 15.64 8.39 2.05
CA CYS A 95 16.76 8.02 1.22
C CYS A 95 17.21 9.14 0.26
N ARG A 96 16.39 10.20 0.10
CA ARG A 96 16.65 11.30 -0.83
C ARG A 96 18.00 11.98 -0.59
N GLU A 97 18.37 12.23 0.67
CA GLU A 97 19.62 12.91 1.02
C GLU A 97 20.87 12.15 0.54
N MET A 98 20.79 10.83 0.41
CA MET A 98 21.86 9.98 -0.12
C MET A 98 22.02 10.11 -1.64
N VAL A 99 20.96 10.52 -2.34
CA VAL A 99 20.89 10.62 -3.82
C VAL A 99 21.26 12.01 -4.33
N VAL A 100 21.04 13.06 -3.53
CA VAL A 100 21.23 14.46 -3.97
C VAL A 100 22.67 14.71 -4.46
N ALA A 101 23.66 13.94 -4.01
CA ALA A 101 25.04 14.05 -4.49
C ALA A 101 25.24 13.51 -5.93
N VAL A 102 24.37 12.62 -6.41
CA VAL A 102 24.64 11.77 -7.59
C VAL A 102 23.89 12.24 -8.85
N VAL A 103 22.79 13.01 -8.77
CA VAL A 103 21.91 13.13 -9.96
C VAL A 103 21.27 14.50 -10.26
N ALA A 104 21.11 14.72 -11.58
CA ALA A 104 20.66 15.92 -12.28
C ALA A 104 19.15 16.25 -12.15
N GLU A 105 18.77 17.40 -12.72
CA GLU A 105 17.46 18.07 -12.68
C GLU A 105 16.23 17.18 -13.01
N LYS A 106 16.39 16.13 -13.82
CA LYS A 106 15.34 15.15 -14.14
C LYS A 106 14.83 14.39 -12.91
N GLU A 107 15.68 14.18 -11.91
CA GLU A 107 15.27 13.51 -10.67
C GLU A 107 14.52 14.43 -9.73
N ARG A 108 14.66 15.75 -9.84
CA ARG A 108 13.91 16.70 -9.01
C ARG A 108 12.40 16.55 -9.22
N LEU A 109 11.96 16.43 -10.49
CA LEU A 109 10.56 16.17 -10.85
C LEU A 109 10.08 14.81 -10.32
N SER A 110 10.98 13.83 -10.24
CA SER A 110 10.67 12.48 -9.73
C SER A 110 10.47 12.48 -8.21
N TRP A 111 11.23 13.28 -7.47
CA TRP A 111 11.04 13.47 -6.03
C TRP A 111 9.78 14.29 -5.68
N ASP A 112 9.40 15.24 -6.53
CA ASP A 112 8.14 15.96 -6.37
C ASP A 112 6.94 15.03 -6.60
N LEU A 113 7.05 14.09 -7.56
CA LEU A 113 6.07 13.02 -7.78
C LEU A 113 5.90 12.12 -6.56
N VAL A 114 7.00 11.69 -5.93
CA VAL A 114 6.99 10.88 -4.70
C VAL A 114 6.22 11.61 -3.59
N ARG A 115 6.50 12.91 -3.40
CA ARG A 115 5.83 13.74 -2.39
C ARG A 115 4.33 13.89 -2.67
N GLU A 116 3.97 14.20 -3.91
CA GLU A 116 2.57 14.36 -4.32
C GLU A 116 1.79 13.06 -4.09
N LEU A 117 2.36 11.92 -4.49
CA LEU A 117 1.72 10.61 -4.33
C LEU A 117 1.54 10.24 -2.86
N LYS A 118 2.56 10.51 -2.04
CA LYS A 118 2.49 10.31 -0.58
C LYS A 118 1.38 11.15 0.03
N GLU A 119 1.32 12.45 -0.26
CA GLU A 119 0.28 13.33 0.28
C GLU A 119 -1.13 12.88 -0.12
N LYS A 120 -1.32 12.39 -1.36
CA LYS A 120 -2.60 11.82 -1.80
C LYS A 120 -2.94 10.54 -1.05
N GLY A 121 -1.96 9.65 -0.87
CA GLY A 121 -2.11 8.43 -0.09
C GLY A 121 -2.49 8.72 1.36
N GLU A 122 -1.79 9.64 2.03
CA GLU A 122 -2.09 10.06 3.41
C GLU A 122 -3.51 10.63 3.56
N LYS A 123 -3.93 11.50 2.64
CA LYS A 123 -5.31 12.02 2.60
C LYS A 123 -6.33 10.88 2.47
N MET A 124 -6.05 9.88 1.64
CA MET A 124 -6.93 8.72 1.43
C MET A 124 -6.98 7.81 2.65
N VAL A 125 -5.87 7.63 3.37
CA VAL A 125 -5.83 6.94 4.66
C VAL A 125 -6.71 7.68 5.67
N PHE A 126 -6.49 8.99 5.83
CA PHE A 126 -7.22 9.83 6.76
C PHE A 126 -8.75 9.79 6.53
N ILE A 127 -9.20 10.02 5.29
CA ILE A 127 -10.64 10.00 4.95
C ILE A 127 -11.27 8.62 5.21
N ARG A 128 -10.57 7.54 4.85
CA ARG A 128 -11.08 6.17 5.04
C ARG A 128 -11.05 5.73 6.50
N GLU A 129 -10.17 6.29 7.31
CA GLU A 129 -10.12 6.06 8.76
C GLU A 129 -11.24 6.83 9.48
N GLU A 130 -11.46 8.11 9.18
CA GLU A 130 -12.57 8.89 9.73
C GLU A 130 -13.96 8.33 9.31
N GLY A 131 -14.09 7.85 8.07
CA GLY A 131 -15.31 7.18 7.63
C GLY A 131 -15.64 5.93 8.46
N LYS A 132 -14.61 5.20 8.94
CA LYS A 132 -14.79 4.04 9.83
C LYS A 132 -15.19 4.46 11.25
N THR A 133 -14.62 5.54 11.79
CA THR A 133 -14.99 6.03 13.13
C THR A 133 -16.41 6.60 13.17
N MET A 134 -16.83 7.32 12.12
CA MET A 134 -18.20 7.81 11.97
C MET A 134 -19.22 6.67 11.78
N SER A 135 -18.86 5.62 11.02
CA SER A 135 -19.70 4.42 10.87
C SER A 135 -19.85 3.65 12.18
N ALA A 136 -18.79 3.53 12.98
CA ALA A 136 -18.83 2.88 14.28
C ALA A 136 -19.70 3.66 15.29
N HIS A 137 -19.68 5.00 15.23
CA HIS A 137 -20.52 5.84 16.09
C HIS A 137 -22.01 5.82 15.71
N ARG A 138 -22.35 5.40 14.47
CA ARG A 138 -23.74 5.16 14.05
C ARG A 138 -24.24 3.75 14.40
N ALA A 139 -23.37 2.86 14.89
CA ALA A 139 -23.72 1.51 15.33
C ALA A 139 -24.00 1.43 16.85
N THR A 140 -24.34 2.55 17.50
CA THR A 140 -24.95 2.54 18.84
C THR A 140 -26.46 2.37 18.71
N ASN A 141 -26.86 1.10 18.82
CA ASN A 141 -28.20 0.56 19.00
C ASN A 141 -29.20 1.52 19.72
N SER A 142 -29.94 2.30 18.93
CA SER A 142 -31.31 2.69 19.25
C SER A 142 -32.20 1.51 18.87
N ASP A 143 -32.33 0.51 19.75
CA ASP A 143 -33.39 -0.53 19.69
C ASP A 143 -33.45 -1.33 21.01
N ARG A 144 -33.44 -0.63 22.16
CA ARG A 144 -33.91 -1.22 23.41
C ARG A 144 -35.32 -0.71 23.69
N PHE A 145 -36.26 -1.65 23.64
CA PHE A 145 -37.71 -1.57 23.90
C PHE A 145 -38.62 -1.29 22.68
N ALA A 146 -38.99 -2.35 21.96
CA ALA A 146 -40.31 -2.98 22.14
C ALA A 146 -40.40 -4.29 21.33
N PHE A 147 -40.90 -5.33 22.01
CA PHE A 147 -41.15 -6.67 21.52
C PHE A 147 -41.97 -6.69 20.20
N PRO A 148 -41.68 -7.58 19.23
CA PRO A 148 -42.64 -7.90 18.21
C PRO A 148 -43.72 -8.80 18.82
N THR A 149 -44.89 -8.24 19.11
CA THR A 149 -46.11 -9.02 19.31
C THR A 149 -46.39 -9.77 18.01
N PHE A 150 -45.91 -11.01 17.94
CA PHE A 150 -46.37 -11.96 16.95
C PHE A 150 -47.84 -12.24 17.25
N MET A 151 -48.76 -11.50 16.63
CA MET A 151 -50.14 -11.95 16.50
C MET A 151 -50.18 -13.00 15.39
N ILE A 152 -50.00 -14.28 15.78
CA ILE A 152 -50.42 -15.40 14.93
C ILE A 152 -51.95 -15.39 14.95
N ASN A 153 -52.51 -15.35 13.75
CA ASN A 153 -53.93 -15.41 13.45
C ASN A 153 -54.67 -16.53 14.19
N SER A 154 -55.90 -16.19 14.58
CA SER A 154 -56.97 -17.10 14.93
C SER A 154 -57.27 -18.08 13.78
N LEU A 155 -57.16 -19.38 14.05
CA LEU A 155 -57.91 -20.53 13.50
C LEU A 155 -57.08 -21.80 13.68
N ASP A 156 -57.44 -22.63 14.66
CA ASP A 156 -58.09 -23.93 14.43
C ASP A 156 -57.83 -24.86 15.63
N LEU A 157 -58.90 -25.11 16.38
CA LEU A 157 -58.88 -25.99 17.55
C LEU A 157 -58.83 -27.44 17.08
N VAL A 158 -57.70 -28.07 17.40
CA VAL A 158 -57.46 -29.52 17.65
C VAL A 158 -58.62 -30.46 17.30
N ARG A 159 -58.42 -31.28 16.25
CA ARG A 159 -59.13 -32.55 16.07
C ARG A 159 -58.22 -33.59 15.43
N PHE A 160 -57.83 -34.60 16.20
CA PHE A 160 -57.34 -35.87 15.66
C PHE A 160 -58.20 -37.03 16.20
N PRO A 161 -58.73 -37.90 15.32
CA PRO A 161 -59.61 -39.00 15.70
C PRO A 161 -58.86 -40.26 16.16
N SER A 162 -59.61 -41.05 16.92
CA SER A 162 -59.42 -42.39 17.50
C SER A 162 -58.34 -43.31 16.92
N THR A 163 -57.68 -44.05 17.81
CA THR A 163 -57.34 -45.46 17.55
C THR A 163 -57.59 -46.30 18.79
N THR A 164 -58.57 -47.18 18.64
CA THR A 164 -58.90 -48.32 19.49
C THR A 164 -57.73 -49.30 19.59
N ARG A 165 -57.41 -49.80 20.79
CA ARG A 165 -56.83 -51.14 20.95
C ARG A 165 -57.30 -51.80 22.24
N PHE A 166 -57.54 -53.10 22.11
CA PHE A 166 -58.32 -54.00 22.94
C PHE A 166 -57.55 -54.54 24.16
N VAL A 167 -58.33 -54.82 25.23
CA VAL A 167 -58.43 -56.05 26.05
C VAL A 167 -57.16 -56.79 26.45
N LEU A 168 -56.91 -56.86 27.77
CA LEU A 168 -57.12 -58.05 28.62
C LEU A 168 -57.39 -57.62 30.06
#